data_AF-A0A6H5JQF4-F1
#
_entry.id   AF-A0A6H5JQF4-F1
#
_cell.length_a   1.000
_cell.length_b   1.000
_cell.length_c   1.000
_cell.angle_alpha   90.00
_cell.angle_beta   90.00
_cell.angle_gamma   90.00
#
_symmetry.space_group_name_H-M   'P 1'
#
loop_
_entity.id
_entity.type
_entity.pdbx_description
1 polymer ?
#
loop_
_entity_poly.entity_id
_entity_poly.type
_entity_poly.pdbx_seq_one_letter_code
_entity_poly.pdbx_strand_id
1 'polypeptide(L)'
;MPPARRYALALPTLTVPSALTTTVGRPWLVPFMTLPVWARWAAFFPALMSTVLLFMDQNITVRLVNAKQHKLKKGYGMNLDMGIIAGLTAACSVFGLPWLVAATVRSLAHVKSLTKYDQLGWGRGERIAGVAEQRVSGIAIHGLIGVAILKLRPLLAQIPLPVTTGLFLYLGVTGLAGNEMWERTKLLVTDPNLRPKAAPWSRLPASKTNMYTMIQLACLGSMMWVKGSPIGVLFPVLIALLAPLRMLLVKTPLFTEGDLSVLDSEG
;
A
#
# COMPACT_ATOMS: atom_id res chain seq x y z
N MET A 1 -37.21 -17.97 -24.40
CA MET A 1 -37.33 -18.79 -23.19
C MET A 1 -36.71 -18.04 -22.01
N PRO A 2 -37.48 -17.64 -20.99
CA PRO A 2 -36.91 -17.09 -19.76
C PRO A 2 -36.88 -18.18 -18.67
N PRO A 3 -35.69 -18.55 -18.16
CA PRO A 3 -35.65 -19.08 -16.80
C PRO A 3 -34.42 -18.58 -16.03
N ALA A 4 -34.65 -17.79 -14.96
CA ALA A 4 -33.76 -17.62 -13.79
C ALA A 4 -34.10 -16.36 -12.92
N ARG A 5 -35.18 -15.63 -13.19
CA ARG A 5 -35.46 -14.34 -12.51
C ARG A 5 -36.33 -14.39 -11.24
N ARG A 6 -36.63 -15.56 -10.68
CA ARG A 6 -37.58 -15.65 -9.53
C ARG A 6 -36.97 -15.42 -8.14
N TYR A 7 -35.63 -15.44 -8.00
CA TYR A 7 -34.94 -15.18 -6.72
C TYR A 7 -33.65 -14.35 -6.82
N ALA A 8 -33.33 -13.81 -7.99
CA ALA A 8 -32.11 -13.03 -8.18
C ALA A 8 -32.29 -11.62 -7.62
N LEU A 9 -31.88 -11.40 -6.37
CA LEU A 9 -31.64 -10.06 -5.83
C LEU A 9 -30.74 -9.30 -6.82
N ALA A 10 -31.21 -8.15 -7.32
CA ALA A 10 -30.42 -7.30 -8.20
C ALA A 10 -29.24 -6.73 -7.40
N LEU A 11 -28.07 -7.35 -7.55
CA LEU A 11 -26.86 -6.88 -6.91
C LEU A 11 -26.34 -5.64 -7.65
N PRO A 12 -25.82 -4.64 -6.93
CA PRO A 12 -25.18 -3.51 -7.58
C PRO A 12 -23.92 -4.03 -8.29
N THR A 13 -23.76 -3.68 -9.57
CA THR A 13 -22.63 -4.08 -10.41
C THR A 13 -21.70 -2.91 -10.71
N LEU A 14 -20.53 -3.20 -11.26
CA LEU A 14 -19.57 -2.17 -11.67
C LEU A 14 -20.17 -1.24 -12.74
N THR A 15 -20.24 0.06 -12.42
CA THR A 15 -20.65 1.10 -13.36
C THR A 15 -19.44 1.59 -14.16
N VAL A 16 -19.46 1.35 -15.47
CA VAL A 16 -18.40 1.82 -16.37
C VAL A 16 -18.97 2.88 -17.31
N PRO A 17 -18.38 4.09 -17.40
CA PRO A 17 -18.86 5.14 -18.29
C PRO A 17 -18.94 4.70 -19.76
N SER A 18 -19.98 5.15 -20.45
CA SER A 18 -20.22 4.88 -21.87
C SER A 18 -19.32 5.69 -22.81
N ALA A 19 -18.69 6.77 -22.33
CA ALA A 19 -17.76 7.59 -23.08
C ALA A 19 -16.57 8.02 -22.21
N LEU A 20 -15.41 8.20 -22.85
CA LEU A 20 -14.25 8.85 -22.23
C LEU A 20 -14.49 10.36 -22.24
N THR A 21 -15.15 10.85 -21.19
CA THR A 21 -15.43 12.27 -21.01
C THR A 21 -14.87 12.76 -19.67
N THR A 22 -14.56 14.04 -19.60
CA THR A 22 -14.21 14.67 -18.33
C THR A 22 -15.44 14.76 -17.43
N THR A 23 -15.25 14.59 -16.12
CA THR A 23 -16.33 14.57 -15.12
C THR A 23 -17.26 15.78 -15.13
N VAL A 24 -16.78 16.94 -15.59
CA VAL A 24 -17.51 18.23 -15.57
C VAL A 24 -17.60 18.87 -16.98
N GLY A 25 -17.37 18.10 -18.06
CA GLY A 25 -17.35 18.66 -19.43
C GLY A 25 -16.25 19.71 -19.68
N ARG A 26 -15.19 19.68 -18.87
CA ARG A 26 -14.03 20.57 -18.93
C ARG A 26 -13.15 20.24 -20.15
N PRO A 27 -12.44 21.21 -20.75
CA PRO A 27 -11.35 20.89 -21.65
C PRO A 27 -10.30 20.00 -20.97
N TRP A 28 -9.68 19.10 -21.74
CA TRP A 28 -8.62 18.22 -21.25
C TRP A 28 -7.39 19.01 -20.78
N LEU A 29 -7.08 20.14 -21.42
CA LEU A 29 -6.00 21.01 -20.97
C LEU A 29 -6.48 21.92 -19.85
N VAL A 30 -5.73 21.94 -18.74
CA VAL A 30 -6.00 22.84 -17.62
C VAL A 30 -5.73 24.30 -18.01
N PRO A 31 -6.71 25.22 -17.86
CA PRO A 31 -6.44 26.64 -18.04
C PRO A 31 -5.67 27.18 -16.84
N PHE A 32 -4.34 27.27 -16.95
CA PHE A 32 -3.47 27.74 -15.85
C PHE A 32 -3.58 29.24 -15.58
N MET A 33 -3.92 30.02 -16.59
CA MET A 33 -3.88 31.49 -16.56
C MET A 33 -5.18 32.15 -16.10
N THR A 34 -6.24 31.38 -15.87
CA THR A 34 -7.54 31.92 -15.41
C THR A 34 -7.60 32.12 -13.89
N LEU A 35 -6.61 31.63 -13.14
CA LEU A 35 -6.56 31.72 -11.68
C LEU A 35 -5.86 33.02 -11.21
N PRO A 36 -6.38 33.67 -10.15
CA PRO A 36 -5.76 34.87 -9.60
C PRO A 36 -4.34 34.59 -9.11
N VAL A 37 -3.45 35.60 -9.19
CA VAL A 37 -2.02 35.46 -8.87
C VAL A 37 -1.79 34.91 -7.45
N TRP A 38 -2.57 35.38 -6.47
CA TRP A 38 -2.44 34.93 -5.08
C TRP A 38 -2.71 33.42 -4.92
N ALA A 39 -3.67 32.86 -5.67
CA ALA A 39 -4.03 31.45 -5.58
C ALA A 39 -2.92 30.55 -6.16
N ARG A 40 -2.19 31.05 -7.17
CA ARG A 40 -1.03 30.36 -7.75
C ARG A 40 0.10 30.23 -6.74
N TRP A 41 0.36 31.28 -5.96
CA TRP A 41 1.35 31.22 -4.87
C TRP A 41 0.85 30.38 -3.70
N ALA A 42 -0.43 30.48 -3.33
CA ALA A 42 -1.03 29.68 -2.26
C ALA A 42 -0.97 28.17 -2.55
N ALA A 43 -1.01 27.76 -3.82
CA ALA A 43 -0.89 26.37 -4.25
C ALA A 43 0.46 25.73 -3.91
N PHE A 44 1.49 26.51 -3.55
CA PHE A 44 2.78 25.99 -3.11
C PHE A 44 2.66 25.08 -1.88
N PHE A 45 1.85 25.46 -0.89
CA PHE A 45 1.69 24.68 0.34
C PHE A 45 1.09 23.29 0.11
N PRO A 46 -0.08 23.13 -0.55
CA PRO A 46 -0.61 21.80 -0.85
C PRO A 46 0.28 21.02 -1.81
N ALA A 47 1.00 21.68 -2.73
CA ALA A 47 1.97 21.03 -3.61
C ALA A 47 3.16 20.44 -2.83
N LEU A 48 3.69 21.18 -1.85
CA LEU A 48 4.76 20.70 -0.97
C LEU A 48 4.30 19.47 -0.17
N MET A 49 3.12 19.55 0.46
CA MET A 49 2.55 18.42 1.21
C MET A 49 2.32 17.19 0.33
N SER A 50 1.82 17.40 -0.88
CA SER A 50 1.61 16.34 -1.87
C SER A 50 2.92 15.70 -2.34
N THR A 51 3.97 16.51 -2.49
CA THR A 51 5.31 16.03 -2.86
C THR A 51 5.87 15.12 -1.77
N VAL A 52 5.74 15.52 -0.49
CA VAL A 52 6.14 14.67 0.63
C VAL A 52 5.34 13.36 0.65
N LEU A 53 4.03 13.41 0.41
CA LEU A 53 3.19 12.21 0.34
C LEU A 53 3.64 11.25 -0.76
N LEU A 54 3.78 11.75 -2.00
CA LEU A 54 4.22 10.95 -3.13
C LEU A 54 5.61 10.36 -2.91
N PHE A 55 6.52 11.14 -2.32
CA PHE A 55 7.86 10.68 -1.97
C PHE A 55 7.83 9.55 -0.95
N MET A 56 7.04 9.71 0.11
CA MET A 56 6.92 8.71 1.18
C MET A 56 6.23 7.43 0.68
N ASP A 57 5.09 7.55 -0.02
CA ASP A 57 4.35 6.40 -0.55
C ASP A 57 5.20 5.59 -1.53
N GLN A 58 5.95 6.26 -2.41
CA GLN A 58 6.85 5.59 -3.33
C GLN A 58 7.98 4.87 -2.60
N ASN A 59 8.69 5.56 -1.71
CA ASN A 59 9.86 4.98 -1.04
C ASN A 59 9.48 3.86 -0.07
N ILE A 60 8.38 4.00 0.66
CA ILE A 60 7.85 2.93 1.52
C ILE A 60 7.47 1.73 0.66
N THR A 61 6.72 1.95 -0.43
CA THR A 61 6.28 0.85 -1.29
C THR A 61 7.46 0.11 -1.93
N VAL A 62 8.45 0.84 -2.47
CA VAL A 62 9.64 0.24 -3.08
C VAL A 62 10.44 -0.56 -2.06
N ARG A 63 10.65 -0.03 -0.84
CA ARG A 63 11.35 -0.75 0.22
C ARG A 63 10.61 -2.02 0.63
N LEU A 64 9.29 -1.96 0.75
CA LEU A 64 8.48 -3.11 1.15
C LEU A 64 8.44 -4.20 0.08
N VAL A 65 8.36 -3.81 -1.20
CA VAL A 65 8.46 -4.75 -2.34
C VAL A 65 9.86 -5.36 -2.41
N ASN A 66 10.91 -4.56 -2.21
CA ASN A 66 12.30 -4.99 -2.25
C ASN A 66 12.85 -5.50 -0.91
N ALA A 67 11.96 -5.85 0.02
CA ALA A 67 12.36 -6.43 1.29
C ALA A 67 13.18 -7.71 1.07
N LYS A 68 14.22 -7.91 1.89
CA LYS A 68 15.16 -9.05 1.76
C LYS A 68 14.44 -10.41 1.81
N GLN A 69 13.33 -10.48 2.53
CA GLN A 69 12.45 -11.64 2.65
C GLN A 69 11.96 -12.19 1.30
N HIS A 70 11.75 -11.31 0.31
CA HIS A 70 11.30 -11.72 -1.01
C HIS A 70 12.41 -12.32 -1.88
N LYS A 71 13.69 -12.23 -1.47
CA LYS A 71 14.85 -12.77 -2.20
C LYS A 71 14.89 -12.36 -3.68
N LEU A 72 14.61 -11.08 -3.94
CA LEU A 72 14.76 -10.49 -5.28
C LEU A 72 16.23 -10.53 -5.72
N LYS A 73 16.46 -10.76 -7.01
CA LYS A 73 17.81 -10.95 -7.57
C LYS A 73 18.28 -9.74 -8.35
N LYS A 74 17.36 -8.99 -8.96
CA LYS A 74 17.68 -7.78 -9.71
C LYS A 74 17.75 -6.59 -8.75
N GLY A 75 18.66 -5.66 -9.04
CA GLY A 75 18.74 -4.39 -8.32
C GLY A 75 17.49 -3.53 -8.56
N TYR A 76 17.24 -2.60 -7.65
CA TYR A 76 16.11 -1.67 -7.72
C TYR A 76 16.60 -0.23 -7.89
N GLY A 77 15.81 0.61 -8.58
CA GLY A 77 16.19 1.97 -8.96
C GLY A 77 15.30 3.03 -8.32
N MET A 78 15.47 3.31 -7.02
CA MET A 78 14.62 4.28 -6.29
C MET A 78 14.56 5.67 -6.96
N ASN A 79 15.72 6.18 -7.37
CA ASN A 79 15.81 7.52 -7.97
C ASN A 79 15.16 7.58 -9.36
N LEU A 80 15.31 6.50 -10.15
CA LEU A 80 14.70 6.41 -11.46
C LEU A 80 13.17 6.34 -11.35
N ASP A 81 12.66 5.51 -10.42
CA ASP A 81 11.23 5.39 -10.19
C ASP A 81 10.63 6.72 -9.72
N MET A 82 11.34 7.46 -8.86
CA MET A 82 10.93 8.79 -8.42
C MET A 82 10.86 9.79 -9.58
N GLY A 83 11.88 9.78 -10.47
CA GLY A 83 11.89 10.64 -11.65
C GLY A 83 10.73 10.34 -12.60
N ILE A 84 10.39 9.07 -12.81
CA ILE A 84 9.26 8.65 -13.64
C ILE A 84 7.93 9.11 -13.02
N ILE A 85 7.73 8.91 -11.71
CA ILE A 85 6.50 9.34 -11.03
C ILE A 85 6.36 10.86 -11.01
N ALA A 86 7.46 11.61 -10.84
CA ALA A 86 7.45 13.06 -10.94
C ALA A 86 7.03 13.52 -12.34
N GLY A 87 7.59 12.92 -13.39
CA GLY A 87 7.21 13.21 -14.77
C GLY A 87 5.74 12.87 -15.09
N LEU A 88 5.26 11.71 -14.62
CA LEU A 88 3.86 11.30 -14.78
C LEU A 88 2.91 12.24 -14.02
N THR A 89 3.26 12.63 -12.79
CA THR A 89 2.48 13.60 -12.00
C THR A 89 2.41 14.96 -12.69
N ALA A 90 3.52 15.44 -13.28
CA ALA A 90 3.54 16.66 -14.07
C ALA A 90 2.62 16.56 -15.30
N ALA A 91 2.70 15.46 -16.05
CA ALA A 91 1.83 15.21 -17.20
C ALA A 91 0.35 15.14 -16.79
N CYS A 92 0.01 14.37 -15.75
CA CYS A 92 -1.35 14.28 -15.23
C CYS A 92 -1.88 15.65 -14.79
N SER A 93 -1.03 16.49 -14.17
CA SER A 93 -1.41 17.84 -13.76
C SER A 93 -1.75 18.76 -14.94
N VAL A 94 -1.09 18.59 -16.09
CA VAL A 94 -1.38 19.35 -17.32
C VAL A 94 -2.73 18.96 -17.92
N PHE A 95 -3.07 17.68 -17.87
CA PHE A 95 -4.33 17.15 -18.39
C PHE A 95 -5.47 17.13 -17.34
N GLY A 96 -5.20 17.61 -16.12
CA GLY A 96 -6.16 17.56 -15.02
C GLY A 96 -6.59 16.14 -14.63
N LEU A 97 -5.75 15.15 -14.91
CA LEU A 97 -5.95 13.76 -14.54
C LEU A 97 -5.55 13.53 -13.08
N PRO A 98 -6.20 12.58 -12.37
CA PRO A 98 -5.79 12.21 -11.03
C PRO A 98 -4.35 11.69 -11.05
N TRP A 99 -3.57 12.07 -10.03
CA TRP A 99 -2.20 11.61 -9.89
C TRP A 99 -2.14 10.11 -9.59
N LEU A 100 -1.09 9.48 -10.09
CA LEU A 100 -0.82 8.07 -9.87
C LEU A 100 0.16 7.93 -8.71
N VAL A 101 -0.19 7.12 -7.72
CA VAL A 101 0.66 6.78 -6.58
C VAL A 101 0.96 5.29 -6.58
N ALA A 102 2.11 4.90 -6.03
CA ALA A 102 2.44 3.50 -5.86
C ALA A 102 1.47 2.82 -4.88
N ALA A 103 0.81 1.77 -5.35
CA ALA A 103 -0.21 1.06 -4.58
C ALA A 103 0.42 -0.09 -3.79
N THR A 104 0.79 0.16 -2.53
CA THR A 104 1.52 -0.81 -1.69
C THR A 104 0.89 -2.21 -1.63
N VAL A 105 -0.41 -2.30 -1.30
CA VAL A 105 -1.11 -3.59 -1.17
C VAL A 105 -1.17 -4.34 -2.51
N ARG A 106 -1.42 -3.61 -3.61
CA ARG A 106 -1.48 -4.20 -4.95
C ARG A 106 -0.11 -4.69 -5.40
N SER A 107 0.94 -3.89 -5.18
CA SER A 107 2.31 -4.25 -5.51
C SER A 107 2.76 -5.49 -4.74
N LEU A 108 2.43 -5.59 -3.44
CA LEU A 108 2.72 -6.78 -2.65
C LEU A 108 1.93 -8.00 -3.09
N ALA A 109 0.65 -7.86 -3.40
CA ALA A 109 -0.16 -8.96 -3.93
C ALA A 109 0.40 -9.46 -5.27
N HIS A 110 0.85 -8.54 -6.12
CA HIS A 110 1.50 -8.87 -7.39
C HIS A 110 2.82 -9.62 -7.18
N VAL A 111 3.68 -9.16 -6.27
CA VAL A 111 4.92 -9.87 -5.90
C VAL A 111 4.60 -11.27 -5.37
N LYS A 112 3.65 -11.40 -4.44
CA LYS A 112 3.21 -12.69 -3.89
C LYS A 112 2.72 -13.65 -4.97
N SER A 113 2.00 -13.16 -5.97
CA SER A 113 1.53 -13.97 -7.10
C SER A 113 2.66 -14.49 -8.01
N LEU A 114 3.84 -13.86 -7.97
CA LEU A 114 5.02 -14.24 -8.72
C LEU A 114 6.06 -14.98 -7.86
N THR A 115 5.78 -15.18 -6.58
CA THR A 115 6.66 -15.88 -5.65
C THR A 115 6.59 -17.38 -5.88
N LYS A 116 7.75 -18.02 -5.99
CA LYS A 116 7.90 -19.48 -5.99
C LYS A 116 8.18 -19.95 -4.58
N TYR A 117 7.41 -20.93 -4.13
CA TYR A 117 7.55 -21.57 -2.84
C TYR A 117 8.21 -22.93 -3.02
N ASP A 118 9.22 -23.20 -2.21
CA ASP A 118 9.87 -24.50 -2.08
C ASP A 118 9.23 -25.25 -0.90
N GLN A 119 8.79 -26.48 -1.13
CA GLN A 119 8.17 -27.29 -0.07
C GLN A 119 9.27 -27.98 0.73
N LEU A 120 9.37 -27.67 2.03
CA LEU A 120 10.41 -28.22 2.90
C LEU A 120 10.13 -29.66 3.38
N GLY A 121 9.33 -30.42 2.63
CA GLY A 121 8.83 -31.74 3.01
C GLY A 121 7.58 -31.69 3.90
N TRP A 122 6.99 -32.86 4.16
CA TRP A 122 5.73 -33.02 4.89
C TRP A 122 5.79 -32.33 6.27
N GLY A 123 4.92 -31.33 6.48
CA GLY A 123 4.74 -30.64 7.77
C GLY A 123 5.76 -29.55 8.12
N ARG A 124 6.78 -29.29 7.29
CA ARG A 124 7.82 -28.27 7.57
C ARG A 124 7.55 -26.88 6.98
N GLY A 125 6.39 -26.70 6.36
CA GLY A 125 5.96 -25.43 5.76
C GLY A 125 6.62 -25.13 4.42
N GLU A 126 6.31 -23.95 3.89
CA GLU A 126 6.80 -23.47 2.60
C GLU A 126 7.86 -22.38 2.80
N ARG A 127 8.97 -22.46 2.06
CA ARG A 127 10.01 -21.41 2.05
C ARG A 127 9.97 -20.67 0.74
N ILE A 128 10.11 -19.35 0.79
CA ILE A 128 10.26 -18.54 -0.43
C ILE A 128 11.56 -18.95 -1.14
N ALA A 129 11.46 -19.52 -2.33
CA ALA A 129 12.58 -19.87 -3.19
C ALA A 129 13.13 -18.65 -3.94
N GLY A 130 12.22 -17.77 -4.37
CA GLY A 130 12.50 -16.52 -5.06
C GLY A 130 11.28 -16.02 -5.84
N VAL A 131 11.37 -14.85 -6.46
CA VAL A 131 10.28 -14.22 -7.22
C VAL A 131 10.62 -14.18 -8.70
N ALA A 132 9.63 -14.44 -9.56
CA ALA A 132 9.77 -14.30 -11.00
C ALA A 132 9.73 -12.82 -11.43
N GLU A 133 10.90 -12.19 -11.56
CA GLU A 133 11.04 -10.77 -11.94
C GLU A 133 10.88 -10.56 -13.45
N GLN A 134 9.70 -10.13 -13.88
CA GLN A 134 9.40 -9.88 -15.30
C GLN A 134 8.61 -8.58 -15.53
N ARG A 135 8.74 -8.01 -16.73
CA ARG A 135 8.14 -6.71 -17.12
C ARG A 135 6.77 -6.87 -17.81
N VAL A 136 6.47 -8.06 -18.31
CA VAL A 136 5.31 -8.35 -19.17
C VAL A 136 4.00 -8.25 -18.41
N SER A 137 3.88 -8.80 -17.20
CA SER A 137 2.62 -8.76 -16.46
C SER A 137 2.20 -7.33 -16.11
N GLY A 138 3.16 -6.46 -15.77
CA GLY A 138 2.86 -5.06 -15.46
C GLY A 138 2.27 -4.36 -16.68
N ILE A 139 2.91 -4.51 -17.83
CA ILE A 139 2.43 -3.95 -19.11
C ILE A 139 1.09 -4.60 -19.51
N ALA A 140 0.96 -5.91 -19.37
CA ALA A 140 -0.25 -6.64 -19.71
C ALA A 140 -1.44 -6.23 -18.84
N ILE A 141 -1.26 -6.04 -17.52
CA ILE A 141 -2.33 -5.57 -16.63
C ILE A 141 -2.83 -4.18 -17.07
N HIS A 142 -1.93 -3.23 -17.31
CA HIS A 142 -2.32 -1.89 -17.75
C HIS A 142 -2.94 -1.88 -19.15
N GLY A 143 -2.40 -2.70 -20.07
CA GLY A 143 -2.99 -2.90 -21.40
C GLY A 143 -4.40 -3.50 -21.34
N LEU A 144 -4.60 -4.53 -20.51
CA LEU A 144 -5.90 -5.16 -20.29
C LEU A 144 -6.89 -4.20 -19.64
N ILE A 145 -6.48 -3.36 -18.69
CA ILE A 145 -7.33 -2.30 -18.14
C ILE A 145 -7.79 -1.36 -19.27
N GLY A 146 -6.88 -0.93 -20.14
CA GLY A 146 -7.22 -0.10 -21.31
C GLY A 146 -8.21 -0.77 -22.26
N VAL A 147 -7.97 -2.03 -22.64
CA VAL A 147 -8.89 -2.80 -23.49
C VAL A 147 -10.24 -3.01 -22.81
N ALA A 148 -10.25 -3.27 -21.50
CA ALA A 148 -11.46 -3.54 -20.74
C ALA A 148 -12.38 -2.31 -20.69
N ILE A 149 -11.82 -1.14 -20.46
CA ILE A 149 -12.56 0.14 -20.46
C ILE A 149 -13.11 0.47 -21.85
N LEU A 150 -12.37 0.17 -22.93
CA LEU A 150 -12.77 0.52 -24.30
C LEU A 150 -13.78 -0.47 -24.90
N LYS A 151 -13.51 -1.78 -24.78
CA LYS A 151 -14.22 -2.84 -25.52
C LYS A 151 -15.01 -3.82 -24.66
N LEU A 152 -14.61 -4.07 -23.41
CA LEU A 152 -15.21 -5.13 -22.56
C LEU A 152 -16.19 -4.61 -21.49
N ARG A 153 -16.68 -3.39 -21.65
CA ARG A 153 -17.67 -2.75 -20.77
C ARG A 153 -18.88 -3.62 -20.42
N PRO A 154 -19.58 -4.30 -21.36
CA PRO A 154 -20.73 -5.11 -21.01
C PRO A 154 -20.36 -6.34 -20.15
N LEU A 155 -19.13 -6.84 -20.26
CA LEU A 155 -18.65 -7.92 -19.39
C LEU A 155 -18.29 -7.39 -18.00
N LEU A 156 -17.66 -6.22 -17.90
CA LEU A 156 -17.36 -5.58 -16.62
C LEU A 156 -18.64 -5.27 -15.82
N ALA A 157 -19.71 -4.84 -16.49
CA ALA A 157 -20.99 -4.54 -15.87
C ALA A 157 -21.73 -5.77 -15.30
N GLN A 158 -21.26 -6.99 -15.59
CA GLN A 158 -21.80 -8.22 -15.00
C GLN A 158 -21.17 -8.56 -13.65
N ILE A 159 -20.04 -7.93 -13.31
CA ILE A 159 -19.31 -8.22 -12.07
C ILE A 159 -20.04 -7.53 -10.90
N PRO A 160 -20.56 -8.29 -9.92
CA PRO A 160 -21.21 -7.71 -8.76
C PRO A 160 -20.20 -7.02 -7.83
N LEU A 161 -20.55 -5.84 -7.30
CA LEU A 161 -19.73 -5.12 -6.32
C LEU A 161 -19.38 -5.99 -5.09
N PRO A 162 -20.28 -6.82 -4.52
CA PRO A 162 -19.93 -7.68 -3.38
C PRO A 162 -18.73 -8.61 -3.64
N VAL A 163 -18.58 -9.10 -4.87
CA VAL A 163 -17.44 -9.95 -5.26
C VAL A 163 -16.14 -9.14 -5.21
N THR A 164 -16.16 -7.91 -5.74
CA THR A 164 -14.98 -7.03 -5.70
C THR A 164 -14.63 -6.62 -4.26
N THR A 165 -15.63 -6.39 -3.40
CA THR A 165 -15.41 -6.12 -1.97
C THR A 165 -14.80 -7.33 -1.27
N GLY A 166 -15.26 -8.54 -1.57
CA GLY A 166 -14.65 -9.78 -1.06
C GLY A 166 -13.19 -9.94 -1.49
N LEU A 167 -12.89 -9.62 -2.75
CA LEU A 167 -11.51 -9.59 -3.25
C LEU A 167 -10.66 -8.53 -2.51
N PHE A 168 -11.18 -7.33 -2.26
CA PHE A 168 -10.47 -6.32 -1.49
C PHE A 168 -10.22 -6.73 -0.04
N LEU A 169 -11.19 -7.40 0.59
CA LEU A 169 -11.01 -7.96 1.93
C LEU A 169 -9.92 -9.04 1.94
N TYR A 170 -9.93 -9.95 0.96
CA TYR A 170 -8.89 -10.97 0.80
C TYR A 170 -7.51 -10.33 0.61
N LEU A 171 -7.38 -9.32 -0.25
CA LEU A 171 -6.13 -8.59 -0.46
C LEU A 171 -5.69 -7.85 0.82
N GLY A 172 -6.62 -7.31 1.59
CA GLY A 172 -6.35 -6.70 2.89
C GLY A 172 -5.77 -7.71 3.90
N VAL A 173 -6.46 -8.82 4.11
CA VAL A 173 -6.04 -9.87 5.07
C VAL A 173 -4.72 -10.52 4.65
N THR A 174 -4.59 -10.90 3.38
CA THR A 174 -3.34 -11.48 2.87
C THR A 174 -2.20 -10.47 2.81
N GLY A 175 -2.50 -9.17 2.72
CA GLY A 175 -1.52 -8.10 2.82
C GLY A 175 -0.88 -7.98 4.21
N LEU A 176 -1.59 -8.37 5.27
CA LEU A 176 -1.06 -8.38 6.65
C LEU A 176 -0.11 -9.56 6.92
N ALA A 177 -0.25 -10.65 6.16
CA ALA A 177 0.62 -11.82 6.33
C ALA A 177 2.07 -11.49 5.98
N GLY A 178 2.98 -11.76 6.93
CA GLY A 178 4.41 -11.42 6.83
C GLY A 178 4.77 -10.05 7.43
N ASN A 179 3.80 -9.27 7.91
CA ASN A 179 4.08 -8.02 8.62
C ASN A 179 4.45 -8.30 10.09
N GLU A 180 5.67 -7.94 10.49
CA GLU A 180 6.18 -8.17 11.85
C GLU A 180 5.38 -7.46 12.94
N MET A 181 4.87 -6.26 12.70
CA MET A 181 3.98 -5.56 13.64
C MET A 181 2.67 -6.34 13.83
N TRP A 182 2.12 -6.90 12.75
CA TRP A 182 0.91 -7.73 12.83
C TRP A 182 1.17 -9.04 13.57
N GLU A 183 2.29 -9.71 13.27
CA GLU A 183 2.70 -10.93 13.98
C GLU A 183 2.86 -10.66 15.49
N ARG A 184 3.53 -9.57 15.87
CA ARG A 184 3.68 -9.17 17.29
C ARG A 184 2.37 -8.77 17.95
N THR A 185 1.45 -8.16 17.21
CA THR A 185 0.12 -7.80 17.72
C THR A 185 -0.66 -9.06 18.15
N LYS A 186 -0.59 -10.15 17.38
CA LYS A 186 -1.17 -11.44 17.77
C LYS A 186 -0.54 -12.00 19.06
N LEU A 187 0.75 -11.73 19.30
CA LEU A 187 1.45 -12.16 20.52
C LEU A 187 0.97 -11.47 21.79
N LEU A 188 0.25 -10.34 21.68
CA LEU A 188 -0.37 -9.68 22.85
C LEU A 188 -1.49 -10.54 23.46
N VAL A 189 -2.16 -11.35 22.62
CA VAL A 189 -3.28 -12.23 23.04
C VAL A 189 -2.84 -13.69 23.16
N THR A 190 -1.66 -14.04 22.65
CA THR A 190 -1.13 -15.41 22.67
C THR A 190 -0.53 -15.76 24.03
N ASP A 191 -0.80 -16.98 24.52
CA ASP A 191 -0.17 -17.53 25.73
C ASP A 191 1.37 -17.46 25.65
N PRO A 192 2.06 -16.99 26.70
CA PRO A 192 3.53 -16.93 26.74
C PRO A 192 4.23 -18.25 26.36
N ASN A 193 3.64 -19.40 26.66
CA ASN A 193 4.20 -20.72 26.39
C ASN A 193 4.14 -21.13 24.91
N LEU A 194 3.22 -20.54 24.14
CA LEU A 194 3.01 -20.83 22.72
C LEU A 194 3.76 -19.85 21.80
N ARG A 195 4.58 -18.95 22.36
CA ARG A 195 5.32 -17.96 21.58
C ARG A 195 6.39 -18.63 20.70
N PRO A 196 6.52 -18.25 19.42
CA PRO A 196 7.47 -18.86 18.50
C PRO A 196 8.92 -18.54 18.92
N LYS A 197 9.69 -19.57 19.29
CA LYS A 197 11.09 -19.42 19.76
C LYS A 197 12.08 -19.08 18.65
N ALA A 198 11.72 -19.30 17.38
CA ALA A 198 12.59 -19.07 16.23
C ALA A 198 12.58 -17.63 15.70
N ALA A 199 11.67 -16.77 16.18
CA ALA A 199 11.57 -15.40 15.69
C ALA A 199 12.71 -14.50 16.24
N PRO A 200 13.24 -13.54 15.46
CA PRO A 200 14.32 -12.66 15.91
C PRO A 200 14.02 -11.91 17.22
N TRP A 201 12.80 -11.42 17.37
CA TRP A 201 12.32 -10.67 18.55
C TRP A 201 12.10 -11.54 19.80
N SER A 202 12.20 -12.86 19.69
CA SER A 202 12.11 -13.78 20.85
C SER A 202 13.37 -13.76 21.72
N ARG A 203 14.43 -13.06 21.30
CA ARG A 203 15.63 -12.80 22.10
C ARG A 203 15.42 -11.76 23.21
N LEU A 204 14.35 -10.97 23.11
CA LEU A 204 14.01 -9.92 24.06
C LEU A 204 12.93 -10.38 25.05
N PRO A 205 12.92 -9.83 26.27
CA PRO A 205 11.87 -10.13 27.23
C PRO A 205 10.50 -9.70 26.67
N ALA A 206 9.50 -10.55 26.90
CA ALA A 206 8.13 -10.36 26.43
C ALA A 206 7.56 -8.96 26.72
N SER A 207 7.90 -8.39 27.89
CA SER A 207 7.47 -7.05 28.30
C SER A 207 7.95 -5.95 27.35
N LYS A 208 9.23 -5.97 26.94
CA LYS A 208 9.79 -4.97 26.02
C LYS A 208 9.15 -5.07 24.63
N THR A 209 8.99 -6.29 24.12
CA THR A 209 8.34 -6.53 22.81
C THR A 209 6.88 -6.10 22.82
N ASN A 210 6.13 -6.40 23.89
CA ASN A 210 4.74 -6.00 24.04
C ASN A 210 4.63 -4.46 24.15
N MET A 211 5.49 -3.81 24.94
CA MET A 211 5.51 -2.35 25.09
C MET A 211 5.79 -1.65 23.76
N TYR A 212 6.77 -2.12 22.99
CA TYR A 212 7.06 -1.59 21.66
C TYR A 212 5.84 -1.74 20.72
N THR A 213 5.19 -2.90 20.74
CA THR A 213 4.00 -3.16 19.92
C THR A 213 2.83 -2.24 20.32
N MET A 214 2.63 -1.99 21.61
CA MET A 214 1.61 -1.05 22.10
C MET A 214 1.87 0.39 21.62
N ILE A 215 3.13 0.83 21.62
CA ILE A 215 3.51 2.15 21.09
C ILE A 215 3.23 2.21 19.58
N GLN A 216 3.56 1.16 18.82
CA GLN A 216 3.25 1.09 17.39
C GLN A 216 1.75 1.13 17.12
N LEU A 217 0.94 0.39 17.90
CA LEU A 217 -0.52 0.42 17.79
C LEU A 217 -1.11 1.78 18.16
N ALA A 218 -0.54 2.48 19.16
CA ALA A 218 -0.95 3.84 19.50
C ALA A 218 -0.63 4.83 18.37
N CYS A 219 0.53 4.70 17.73
CA CYS A 219 0.91 5.51 16.56
C CYS A 219 0.00 5.22 15.35
N LEU A 220 -0.33 3.95 15.12
CA LEU A 220 -1.28 3.56 14.07
C LEU A 220 -2.67 4.14 14.35
N GLY A 221 -3.17 4.01 15.58
CA GLY A 221 -4.46 4.52 16.00
C GLY A 221 -4.56 6.05 15.87
N SER A 222 -3.53 6.78 16.30
CA SER A 222 -3.48 8.25 16.14
C SER A 222 -3.49 8.64 14.67
N MET A 223 -2.76 7.92 13.82
CA MET A 223 -2.72 8.17 12.39
C MET A 223 -4.06 7.84 11.70
N MET A 224 -4.75 6.77 12.11
CA MET A 224 -6.10 6.46 11.65
C MET A 224 -7.11 7.53 12.05
N TRP A 225 -7.01 8.05 13.28
CA TRP A 225 -7.86 9.12 13.77
C TRP A 225 -7.66 10.42 12.98
N VAL A 226 -6.42 10.85 12.75
CA VAL A 226 -6.16 12.06 11.96
C VAL A 226 -6.63 11.89 10.53
N LYS A 227 -6.40 10.73 9.91
CA LYS A 227 -6.87 10.45 8.55
C LYS A 227 -8.40 10.54 8.42
N GLY A 228 -9.14 10.14 9.45
CA GLY A 228 -10.61 10.25 9.48
C GLY A 228 -11.12 11.66 9.82
N SER A 229 -10.25 12.57 10.24
CA SER A 229 -10.61 13.93 10.64
C SER A 229 -10.53 14.93 9.47
N PRO A 230 -11.13 16.13 9.60
CA PRO A 230 -10.95 17.23 8.64
C PRO A 230 -9.49 17.67 8.47
N ILE A 231 -8.64 17.35 9.45
CA ILE A 231 -7.20 17.64 9.47
C ILE A 231 -6.41 16.56 8.71
N GLY A 232 -7.10 15.59 8.07
CA GLY A 232 -6.48 14.51 7.28
C GLY A 232 -5.52 14.97 6.19
N VAL A 233 -5.58 16.24 5.76
CA VAL A 233 -4.58 16.84 4.87
C VAL A 233 -3.16 16.78 5.46
N LEU A 234 -2.99 16.83 6.79
CA LEU A 234 -1.70 16.73 7.48
C LEU A 234 -1.14 15.30 7.58
N PHE A 235 -1.88 14.29 7.12
CA PHE A 235 -1.46 12.89 7.14
C PHE A 235 -0.02 12.64 6.63
N PRO A 236 0.46 13.27 5.52
CA PRO A 236 1.83 13.07 5.05
C PRO A 236 2.89 13.55 6.05
N VAL A 237 2.60 14.62 6.79
CA VAL A 237 3.49 15.17 7.82
C VAL A 237 3.60 14.21 8.98
N LEU A 238 2.49 13.59 9.39
CA LEU A 238 2.49 12.60 10.47
C LEU A 238 3.32 11.37 10.14
N ILE A 239 3.20 10.85 8.91
CA ILE A 239 4.06 9.74 8.46
C ILE A 239 5.54 10.14 8.53
N ALA A 240 5.87 11.35 8.05
CA ALA A 240 7.25 11.85 8.11
C ALA A 240 7.77 11.96 9.56
N LEU A 241 6.91 12.34 10.51
CA LEU A 241 7.24 12.46 11.94
C LEU A 241 7.45 11.11 12.66
N LEU A 242 7.01 9.98 12.09
CA LEU A 242 7.26 8.66 12.67
C LEU A 242 8.76 8.33 12.72
N ALA A 243 9.56 8.79 11.77
CA ALA A 243 11.00 8.54 11.76
C ALA A 243 11.74 9.29 12.89
N PRO A 244 11.52 10.61 13.10
CA PRO A 244 11.98 11.32 14.30
C PRO A 244 11.47 10.71 15.60
N LEU A 245 10.20 10.28 15.66
CA LEU A 245 9.64 9.63 16.84
C LEU A 245 10.44 8.36 17.20
N ARG A 246 10.80 7.53 16.20
CA ARG A 246 11.67 6.37 16.39
C ARG A 246 13.05 6.76 16.92
N MET A 247 13.64 7.86 16.44
CA MET A 247 14.91 8.36 16.96
C MET A 247 14.80 8.85 18.41
N LEU A 248 13.66 9.44 18.79
CA LEU A 248 13.41 9.87 20.16
C LEU A 248 13.22 8.68 21.11
N LEU A 249 12.58 7.60 20.64
CA LEU A 249 12.43 6.34 21.38
C LEU A 249 13.79 5.76 21.81
N VAL A 250 14.82 5.85 20.97
CA VAL A 250 16.20 5.43 21.31
C VAL A 250 16.77 6.23 22.50
N LYS A 251 16.37 7.50 22.65
CA LYS A 251 16.85 8.38 23.73
C LYS A 251 16.11 8.16 25.06
N THR A 252 15.03 7.40 25.06
CA THR A 252 14.32 7.07 26.30
C THR A 252 15.01 5.91 27.02
N PRO A 253 15.00 5.86 28.37
CA PRO A 253 15.60 4.76 29.14
C PRO A 253 14.84 3.42 28.97
N LEU A 254 13.76 3.40 28.18
CA LEU A 254 12.88 2.25 27.99
C LEU A 254 13.47 1.20 27.03
N PHE A 255 14.31 1.61 26.09
CA PHE A 255 14.89 0.74 25.06
C PHE A 255 16.37 1.04 24.82
N THR A 256 17.18 0.00 24.66
CA THR A 256 18.56 0.14 24.22
C THR A 256 18.64 0.06 22.69
N GLU A 257 19.68 0.64 22.07
CA GLU A 257 19.90 0.52 20.62
C GLU A 257 19.92 -0.94 20.14
N GLY A 258 20.49 -1.84 20.93
CA GLY A 258 20.47 -3.28 20.67
C GLY A 258 19.06 -3.87 20.64
N ASP A 259 18.18 -3.45 21.55
CA ASP A 259 16.79 -3.94 21.60
C ASP A 259 16.02 -3.49 20.35
N LEU A 260 16.14 -2.21 19.98
CA LEU A 260 15.49 -1.66 18.80
C LEU A 260 16.03 -2.27 17.51
N SER A 261 17.33 -2.58 17.44
CA SER A 261 17.93 -3.24 16.28
C SER A 261 17.35 -4.65 16.04
N VAL A 262 16.98 -5.37 17.11
CA VAL A 262 16.37 -6.70 17.04
C VAL A 262 14.87 -6.61 16.73
N LEU A 263 14.20 -5.53 17.19
CA LEU A 263 12.79 -5.28 16.92
C LEU A 263 12.52 -4.69 15.53
N ASP A 264 13.52 -4.06 14.93
CA ASP A 264 13.50 -3.46 13.59
C ASP A 264 14.29 -4.31 12.56
N SER A 265 14.95 -5.40 12.98
CA SER A 265 15.73 -6.22 12.05
C SER A 265 14.79 -6.87 11.05
N GLU A 266 14.85 -6.41 9.79
CA GLU A 266 14.22 -7.10 8.67
C GLU A 266 14.77 -8.53 8.62
N GLY A 267 13.92 -9.51 8.94
CA GLY A 267 14.24 -10.94 8.80
C GLY A 267 14.60 -11.35 7.37
#